data_AF-A0A4V3WL53-F1
#
_entry.id   AF-A0A4V3WL53-F1
#
_cell.length_a   1.000
_cell.length_b   1.000
_cell.length_c   1.000
_cell.angle_alpha   90.00
_cell.angle_beta   90.00
_cell.angle_gamma   90.00
#
_symmetry.space_group_name_H-M   'P 1'
#
loop_
_entity.id
_entity.type
_entity.pdbx_description
1 polymer ?
#
loop_
_entity_poly.entity_id
_entity_poly.type
_entity_poly.pdbx_seq_one_letter_code
_entity_poly.pdbx_strand_id
1 'polypeptide(L)'
;MALILHAGKTNKNAFKTLIAAEYSGVQVELAQNFEMGVSNKTPEFIKMNPIGKVPVLETPDGPIFESNAIARYVARLKSDNPLCGSSLTECAHVEQWIDFASLEVDANILNWFRPRMGHTVYLPPAEEAAISALKRGLGALNTYLASNTYLVGHAVTLADIIMTCNLYLGFTRLMTTSFTSEFPHVERYFWTMVNQANFSKILGEVKQTEKVPPVQSTKQPSPPKEAAKPKPKDEPKKEAKKEPAKPKEEAAELVLGGRDKFPGYSLLAQNG
;
A
#
# COMPACT_ATOMS: atom_id res chain seq x y z
N MET A 1 -0.57 -26.35 17.77
CA MET A 1 0.76 -25.87 17.35
C MET A 1 0.58 -24.43 16.93
N ALA A 2 1.46 -23.53 17.38
CA ALA A 2 1.41 -22.12 16.99
C ALA A 2 1.88 -21.96 15.54
N LEU A 3 1.26 -21.05 14.79
CA LEU A 3 1.72 -20.66 13.46
C LEU A 3 2.82 -19.62 13.59
N ILE A 4 3.80 -19.65 12.68
CA ILE A 4 4.95 -18.73 12.71
C ILE A 4 4.76 -17.60 11.71
N LEU A 5 4.81 -16.36 12.19
CA LEU A 5 4.68 -15.14 11.41
C LEU A 5 6.03 -14.42 11.30
N HIS A 6 6.57 -14.34 10.10
CA HIS A 6 7.80 -13.61 9.83
C HIS A 6 7.53 -12.14 9.61
N ALA A 7 7.89 -11.31 10.58
CA ALA A 7 7.86 -9.85 10.46
C ALA A 7 8.70 -9.19 11.57
N GLY A 8 9.04 -7.91 11.36
CA GLY A 8 9.57 -7.08 12.44
C GLY A 8 8.51 -6.80 13.51
N LYS A 9 8.94 -6.70 14.77
CA LYS A 9 8.05 -6.54 15.96
C LYS A 9 7.11 -5.33 15.90
N THR A 10 7.49 -4.27 15.20
CA THR A 10 6.72 -3.02 15.11
C THR A 10 5.99 -2.86 13.78
N ASN A 11 5.89 -3.93 12.98
CA ASN A 11 5.27 -3.87 11.66
C ASN A 11 3.74 -3.82 11.76
N LYS A 12 3.15 -2.70 11.36
CA LYS A 12 1.68 -2.51 11.31
C LYS A 12 0.93 -3.62 10.57
N ASN A 13 1.56 -4.19 9.53
CA ASN A 13 0.93 -5.24 8.72
C ASN A 13 0.92 -6.58 9.44
N ALA A 14 1.87 -6.84 10.35
CA ALA A 14 1.87 -8.03 11.19
C ALA A 14 0.82 -7.94 12.31
N PHE A 15 0.57 -6.73 12.83
CA PHE A 15 -0.47 -6.50 13.85
C PHE A 15 -1.85 -6.96 13.41
N LYS A 16 -2.18 -6.83 12.10
CA LYS A 16 -3.43 -7.35 11.53
C LYS A 16 -3.65 -8.82 11.87
N THR A 17 -2.63 -9.65 11.64
CA THR A 17 -2.67 -11.09 11.91
C THR A 17 -2.70 -11.38 13.39
N LEU A 18 -1.84 -10.70 14.18
CA LEU A 18 -1.74 -10.94 15.62
C LEU A 18 -3.03 -10.57 16.35
N ILE A 19 -3.67 -9.46 16.00
CA ILE A 19 -4.96 -9.05 16.58
C ILE A 19 -6.07 -10.00 16.12
N ALA A 20 -6.10 -10.38 14.83
CA ALA A 20 -7.08 -11.36 14.35
C ALA A 20 -6.95 -12.71 15.09
N ALA A 21 -5.71 -13.12 15.41
CA ALA A 21 -5.41 -14.32 16.19
C ALA A 21 -5.95 -14.24 17.62
N GLU A 22 -5.86 -13.07 18.28
CA GLU A 22 -6.44 -12.86 19.62
C GLU A 22 -7.97 -13.02 19.61
N TYR A 23 -8.66 -12.47 18.60
CA TYR A 23 -10.11 -12.63 18.48
C TYR A 23 -10.53 -14.06 18.10
N SER A 24 -9.74 -14.75 17.27
CA SER A 24 -10.06 -16.11 16.83
C SER A 24 -9.56 -17.21 17.77
N GLY A 25 -8.78 -16.87 18.80
CA GLY A 25 -8.14 -17.85 19.69
C GLY A 25 -7.11 -18.73 18.97
N VAL A 26 -6.58 -18.28 17.84
CA VAL A 26 -5.51 -18.96 17.11
C VAL A 26 -4.16 -18.53 17.69
N GLN A 27 -3.25 -19.47 17.90
CA GLN A 27 -1.90 -19.15 18.37
C GLN A 27 -1.02 -18.78 17.17
N VAL A 28 -0.55 -17.54 17.16
CA VAL A 28 0.41 -17.02 16.17
C VAL A 28 1.57 -16.39 16.91
N GLU A 29 2.79 -16.82 16.59
CA GLU A 29 4.03 -16.30 17.18
C GLU A 29 4.88 -15.60 16.11
N LEU A 30 5.56 -14.52 16.49
CA LEU A 30 6.54 -13.91 15.60
C LEU A 30 7.79 -14.80 15.50
N ALA A 31 8.31 -14.95 14.29
CA ALA A 31 9.56 -15.66 14.05
C ALA A 31 10.69 -15.09 14.93
N GLN A 32 11.39 -15.99 15.63
CA GLN A 32 12.52 -15.61 16.47
C GLN A 32 13.67 -15.09 15.60
N ASN A 33 14.36 -14.06 16.08
CA ASN A 33 15.54 -13.47 15.43
C ASN A 33 15.32 -12.97 13.98
N PHE A 34 14.08 -12.62 13.62
CA PHE A 34 13.82 -12.00 12.32
C PHE A 34 14.46 -10.60 12.23
N GLU A 35 15.30 -10.39 11.22
CA GLU A 35 15.96 -9.11 10.93
C GLU A 35 15.57 -8.59 9.54
N MET A 36 14.89 -7.45 9.50
CA MET A 36 14.47 -6.82 8.25
C MET A 36 15.70 -6.34 7.46
N GLY A 37 15.78 -6.74 6.20
CA GLY A 37 16.92 -6.48 5.30
C GLY A 37 17.92 -7.63 5.22
N VAL A 38 17.86 -8.60 6.15
CA VAL A 38 18.71 -9.78 6.21
C VAL A 38 17.88 -11.05 6.02
N SER A 39 17.00 -11.38 6.98
CA SER A 39 16.18 -12.59 6.96
C SER A 39 15.27 -12.66 5.73
N ASN A 40 14.66 -11.55 5.33
CA ASN A 40 13.75 -11.51 4.18
C ASN A 40 14.43 -11.52 2.81
N LYS A 41 15.77 -11.58 2.77
CA LYS A 41 16.55 -11.68 1.53
C LYS A 41 17.19 -13.05 1.33
N THR A 42 17.09 -13.96 2.29
CA THR A 42 17.69 -15.29 2.15
C THR A 42 16.91 -16.11 1.10
N PRO A 43 17.56 -17.07 0.41
CA PRO A 43 16.88 -17.91 -0.58
C PRO A 43 15.66 -18.66 0.00
N GLU A 44 15.73 -19.06 1.27
CA GLU A 44 14.65 -19.75 1.99
C GLU A 44 13.43 -18.84 2.15
N PHE A 45 13.66 -17.57 2.49
CA PHE A 45 12.57 -16.60 2.62
C PHE A 45 11.97 -16.23 1.26
N ILE A 46 12.81 -16.02 0.25
CA ILE A 46 12.35 -15.70 -1.11
C ILE A 46 11.53 -16.84 -1.70
N LYS A 47 11.81 -18.10 -1.32
CA LYS A 47 10.96 -19.25 -1.67
C LYS A 47 9.54 -19.15 -1.07
N MET A 48 9.39 -18.52 0.10
CA MET A 48 8.08 -18.30 0.71
C MET A 48 7.36 -17.07 0.15
N ASN A 49 8.08 -15.98 -0.13
CA ASN A 49 7.56 -14.79 -0.77
C ASN A 49 8.56 -14.29 -1.83
N PRO A 50 8.27 -14.45 -3.14
CA PRO A 50 9.17 -14.06 -4.22
C PRO A 50 9.56 -12.57 -4.22
N ILE A 51 8.76 -11.70 -3.59
CA ILE A 51 9.02 -10.25 -3.50
C ILE A 51 9.92 -9.93 -2.28
N GLY A 52 10.11 -10.87 -1.36
CA GLY A 52 10.89 -10.67 -0.13
C GLY A 52 10.26 -9.66 0.83
N LYS A 53 8.94 -9.49 0.79
CA LYS A 53 8.20 -8.60 1.70
C LYS A 53 7.69 -9.37 2.92
N VAL A 54 7.43 -8.61 3.99
CA VAL A 54 6.81 -9.09 5.22
C VAL A 54 5.46 -8.40 5.45
N PRO A 55 4.51 -9.06 6.14
CA PRO A 55 4.61 -10.38 6.78
C PRO A 55 4.51 -11.58 5.83
N VAL A 56 5.00 -12.74 6.30
CA VAL A 56 4.77 -14.08 5.71
C VAL A 56 4.39 -15.04 6.85
N LEU A 57 3.33 -15.81 6.68
CA LEU A 57 2.88 -16.82 7.64
C LEU A 57 3.26 -18.21 7.14
N GLU A 58 3.92 -19.01 7.99
CA GLU A 58 4.11 -20.43 7.76
C GLU A 58 2.85 -21.20 8.15
N THR A 59 2.38 -22.06 7.26
CA THR A 59 1.27 -22.98 7.52
C THR A 59 1.65 -24.41 7.14
N PRO A 60 0.94 -25.44 7.63
CA PRO A 60 1.22 -26.83 7.26
C PRO A 60 1.15 -27.11 5.75
N ASP A 61 0.31 -26.38 5.03
CA ASP A 61 0.07 -26.56 3.59
C ASP A 61 0.93 -25.63 2.71
N GLY A 62 1.79 -24.84 3.33
CA GLY A 62 2.69 -23.90 2.66
C GLY A 62 2.59 -22.47 3.17
N PRO A 63 3.50 -21.58 2.74
CA PRO A 63 3.53 -20.20 3.21
C PRO A 63 2.43 -19.36 2.58
N ILE A 64 1.90 -18.40 3.34
CA ILE A 64 0.95 -17.37 2.87
C ILE A 64 1.62 -16.01 3.02
N PHE A 65 1.62 -15.21 1.95
CA PHE A 65 2.05 -13.82 1.96
C PHE A 65 0.87 -12.89 1.60
N GLU A 66 1.08 -11.58 1.74
CA GLU A 66 0.06 -10.52 1.82
C GLU A 66 -0.67 -10.44 3.15
N SER A 67 -0.50 -9.32 3.86
CA SER A 67 -0.99 -9.17 5.24
C SER A 67 -2.49 -9.34 5.41
N ASN A 68 -3.30 -8.86 4.46
CA ASN A 68 -4.76 -9.02 4.51
C ASN A 68 -5.14 -10.50 4.25
N ALA A 69 -4.43 -11.21 3.37
CA ALA A 69 -4.66 -12.63 3.11
C ALA A 69 -4.31 -13.50 4.33
N ILE A 70 -3.17 -13.21 4.97
CA ILE A 70 -2.75 -13.87 6.21
C ILE A 70 -3.80 -13.66 7.32
N ALA A 71 -4.25 -12.41 7.54
CA ALA A 71 -5.25 -12.11 8.57
C ALA A 71 -6.58 -12.84 8.30
N ARG A 72 -7.03 -12.90 7.04
CA ARG A 72 -8.21 -13.71 6.64
C ARG A 72 -8.02 -15.19 6.92
N TYR A 73 -6.87 -15.76 6.57
CA TYR A 73 -6.58 -17.16 6.83
C TYR A 73 -6.68 -17.47 8.33
N VAL A 74 -6.02 -16.68 9.17
CA VAL A 74 -6.04 -16.84 10.63
C VAL A 74 -7.44 -16.69 11.21
N ALA A 75 -8.23 -15.73 10.71
CA ALA A 75 -9.62 -15.57 11.15
C ALA A 75 -10.49 -16.78 10.78
N ARG A 76 -10.28 -17.39 9.61
CA ARG A 76 -11.07 -18.50 9.07
C ARG A 76 -10.67 -19.90 9.60
N LEU A 77 -9.54 -20.02 10.29
CA LEU A 77 -9.13 -21.29 10.93
C LEU A 77 -10.10 -21.78 12.01
N LYS A 78 -10.94 -20.88 12.55
CA LYS A 78 -12.05 -21.22 13.43
C LYS A 78 -13.36 -20.82 12.75
N SER A 79 -14.21 -21.81 12.51
CA SER A 79 -15.47 -21.64 11.78
C SER A 79 -16.51 -20.79 12.50
N ASP A 80 -16.38 -20.62 13.82
CA ASP A 80 -17.31 -19.88 14.67
C ASP A 80 -16.77 -18.49 15.04
N ASN A 81 -16.18 -17.79 14.07
CA ASN A 81 -15.56 -16.49 14.29
C ASN A 81 -16.32 -15.37 13.55
N PRO A 82 -16.85 -14.35 14.27
CA PRO A 82 -17.60 -13.26 13.64
C PRO A 82 -16.75 -12.35 12.74
N LEU A 83 -15.41 -12.48 12.77
CA LEU A 83 -14.51 -11.56 12.07
C LEU A 83 -14.70 -11.49 10.54
N CYS A 84 -15.28 -12.51 9.92
CA CYS A 84 -15.47 -12.57 8.47
C CYS A 84 -16.89 -12.23 8.00
N GLY A 85 -17.80 -11.84 8.91
CA GLY A 85 -19.22 -11.65 8.61
C GLY A 85 -20.01 -12.97 8.67
N SER A 86 -21.32 -12.85 8.92
CA SER A 86 -22.23 -14.00 9.12
C SER A 86 -23.13 -14.31 7.92
N SER A 87 -23.23 -13.38 6.98
CA SER A 87 -24.01 -13.51 5.74
C SER A 87 -23.15 -13.15 4.53
N LEU A 88 -23.59 -13.54 3.32
CA LEU A 88 -22.90 -13.17 2.08
C LEU A 88 -22.74 -11.64 1.95
N THR A 89 -23.76 -10.88 2.35
CA THR A 89 -23.72 -9.41 2.33
C THR A 89 -22.73 -8.86 3.36
N GLU A 90 -22.71 -9.38 4.58
CA GLU A 90 -21.72 -8.94 5.59
C GLU A 90 -20.30 -9.30 5.18
N CYS A 91 -20.07 -10.49 4.63
CA CYS A 91 -18.79 -10.87 4.04
C CYS A 91 -18.34 -9.85 2.98
N ALA A 92 -19.26 -9.44 2.08
CA ALA A 92 -18.97 -8.45 1.06
C ALA A 92 -18.64 -7.07 1.66
N HIS A 93 -19.36 -6.63 2.69
CA HIS A 93 -19.04 -5.38 3.40
C HIS A 93 -17.68 -5.45 4.11
N VAL A 94 -17.31 -6.59 4.69
CA VAL A 94 -15.99 -6.78 5.30
C VAL A 94 -14.91 -6.61 4.24
N GLU A 95 -15.03 -7.29 3.10
CA GLU A 95 -14.05 -7.17 2.00
C GLU A 95 -14.02 -5.76 1.42
N GLN A 96 -15.17 -5.10 1.24
CA GLN A 96 -15.27 -3.71 0.79
C GLN A 96 -14.42 -2.77 1.67
N TRP A 97 -14.54 -2.89 2.99
CA TRP A 97 -13.79 -2.04 3.91
C TRP A 97 -12.31 -2.43 4.01
N ILE A 98 -11.95 -3.70 3.80
CA ILE A 98 -10.54 -4.13 3.70
C ILE A 98 -9.87 -3.50 2.47
N ASP A 99 -10.57 -3.50 1.34
CA ASP A 99 -10.07 -2.90 0.10
C ASP A 99 -10.01 -1.38 0.23
N PHE A 100 -11.06 -0.74 0.75
CA PHE A 100 -11.06 0.70 1.05
C PHE A 100 -9.91 1.09 1.99
N ALA A 101 -9.68 0.32 3.07
CA ALA A 101 -8.58 0.57 4.00
C ALA A 101 -7.20 0.47 3.32
N SER A 102 -7.07 -0.36 2.28
CA SER A 102 -5.80 -0.59 1.60
C SER A 102 -5.56 0.44 0.49
N LEU A 103 -6.59 0.77 -0.29
CA LEU A 103 -6.51 1.62 -1.47
C LEU A 103 -6.67 3.11 -1.14
N GLU A 104 -7.59 3.46 -0.25
CA GLU A 104 -7.93 4.87 0.02
C GLU A 104 -7.22 5.42 1.27
N VAL A 105 -6.83 4.54 2.20
CA VAL A 105 -6.17 4.94 3.45
C VAL A 105 -4.70 4.57 3.44
N ASP A 106 -4.35 3.28 3.40
CA ASP A 106 -2.96 2.84 3.55
C ASP A 106 -2.05 3.32 2.43
N ALA A 107 -2.50 3.22 1.17
CA ALA A 107 -1.71 3.68 0.03
C ALA A 107 -1.37 5.18 0.14
N ASN A 108 -2.34 6.01 0.53
CA ASN A 108 -2.13 7.46 0.68
C ASN A 108 -1.27 7.79 1.92
N ILE A 109 -1.44 7.09 3.05
CA ILE A 109 -0.54 7.18 4.20
C ILE A 109 0.89 6.82 3.81
N LEU A 110 1.10 5.75 3.04
CA LEU A 110 2.44 5.31 2.61
C LEU A 110 3.07 6.28 1.61
N ASN A 111 2.28 6.87 0.71
CA ASN A 111 2.74 7.89 -0.23
C ASN A 111 3.16 9.19 0.47
N TRP A 112 2.57 9.50 1.62
CA TRP A 112 3.02 10.59 2.50
C TRP A 112 4.25 10.17 3.35
N PHE A 113 4.22 8.97 3.92
CA PHE A 113 5.23 8.50 4.87
C PHE A 113 6.60 8.21 4.23
N ARG A 114 6.62 7.43 3.14
CA ARG A 114 7.86 6.88 2.57
C ARG A 114 8.85 7.96 2.10
N PRO A 115 8.43 9.04 1.42
CA PRO A 115 9.36 10.09 1.02
C PRO A 115 9.98 10.81 2.22
N ARG A 116 9.19 11.08 3.28
CA ARG A 116 9.70 11.72 4.50
C ARG A 116 10.72 10.86 5.24
N MET A 117 10.61 9.54 5.14
CA MET A 117 11.58 8.59 5.69
C MET A 117 12.76 8.28 4.74
N GLY A 118 12.87 8.98 3.60
CA GLY A 118 13.93 8.76 2.62
C GLY A 118 13.86 7.41 1.89
N HIS A 119 12.74 6.69 1.97
CA HIS A 119 12.53 5.43 1.27
C HIS A 119 12.22 5.62 -0.22
N THR A 120 11.74 6.81 -0.59
CA THR A 120 11.43 7.24 -1.95
C THR A 120 11.79 8.71 -2.12
N VAL A 121 11.83 9.21 -3.36
CA VAL A 121 12.09 10.62 -3.65
C VAL A 121 10.99 11.50 -3.07
N TYR A 122 11.37 12.57 -2.37
CA TYR A 122 10.44 13.60 -1.90
C TYR A 122 10.15 14.62 -2.98
N LEU A 123 8.86 14.80 -3.29
CA LEU A 123 8.33 15.80 -4.20
C LEU A 123 7.14 16.48 -3.51
N PRO A 124 7.21 17.79 -3.20
CA PRO A 124 6.12 18.47 -2.49
C PRO A 124 4.73 18.30 -3.13
N PRO A 125 4.57 18.44 -4.47
CA PRO A 125 3.26 18.25 -5.09
C PRO A 125 2.70 16.81 -4.96
N ALA A 126 3.59 15.80 -4.91
CA ALA A 126 3.17 14.41 -4.73
C ALA A 126 2.70 14.15 -3.29
N GLU A 127 3.35 14.78 -2.31
CA GLU A 127 2.91 14.72 -0.92
C GLU A 127 1.56 15.44 -0.71
N GLU A 128 1.40 16.65 -1.26
CA GLU A 128 0.13 17.39 -1.21
C GLU A 128 -1.01 16.59 -1.84
N ALA A 129 -0.76 15.93 -2.97
CA ALA A 129 -1.72 15.04 -3.62
C ALA A 129 -2.09 13.83 -2.74
N ALA A 130 -1.09 13.20 -2.10
CA ALA A 130 -1.32 12.08 -1.19
C ALA A 130 -2.13 12.50 0.05
N ILE A 131 -1.83 13.66 0.63
CA ILE A 131 -2.58 14.23 1.76
C ILE A 131 -4.02 14.54 1.34
N SER A 132 -4.23 15.17 0.19
CA SER A 132 -5.56 15.49 -0.34
C SER A 132 -6.38 14.22 -0.59
N ALA A 133 -5.78 13.19 -1.20
CA ALA A 133 -6.42 11.90 -1.42
C ALA A 133 -6.77 11.20 -0.09
N LEU A 134 -5.84 11.20 0.88
CA LEU A 134 -6.10 10.68 2.23
C LEU A 134 -7.27 11.41 2.89
N LYS A 135 -7.31 12.74 2.84
CA LYS A 135 -8.42 13.54 3.40
C LYS A 135 -9.77 13.19 2.77
N ARG A 136 -9.83 12.89 1.47
CA ARG A 136 -11.06 12.40 0.83
C ARG A 136 -11.51 11.05 1.40
N GLY A 137 -10.59 10.10 1.50
CA GLY A 137 -10.87 8.78 2.10
C GLY A 137 -11.32 8.89 3.56
N LEU A 138 -10.61 9.69 4.36
CA LEU A 138 -10.99 9.96 5.75
C LEU A 138 -12.32 10.70 5.86
N GLY A 139 -12.67 11.60 4.94
CA GLY A 139 -13.96 12.27 4.91
C GLY A 139 -15.13 11.31 4.65
N ALA A 140 -14.96 10.37 3.71
CA ALA A 140 -15.96 9.32 3.46
C ALA A 140 -16.10 8.40 4.69
N LEU A 141 -14.98 7.97 5.25
CA LEU A 141 -14.96 7.13 6.46
C LEU A 141 -15.59 7.85 7.66
N ASN A 142 -15.29 9.13 7.86
CA ASN A 142 -15.85 9.97 8.92
C ASN A 142 -17.37 10.09 8.81
N THR A 143 -17.87 10.30 7.59
CA THR A 143 -19.31 10.35 7.32
C THR A 143 -19.98 9.03 7.66
N TYR A 144 -19.40 7.91 7.23
CA TYR A 144 -19.93 6.58 7.56
C TYR A 144 -19.92 6.31 9.07
N LEU A 145 -18.83 6.63 9.75
CA LEU A 145 -18.67 6.45 11.19
C LEU A 145 -19.47 7.43 12.04
N ALA A 146 -20.18 8.41 11.46
CA ALA A 146 -21.07 9.28 12.23
C ALA A 146 -22.19 8.47 12.93
N SER A 147 -22.70 7.44 12.24
CA SER A 147 -23.83 6.62 12.71
C SER A 147 -23.46 5.17 13.02
N ASN A 148 -22.18 4.81 12.92
CA ASN A 148 -21.70 3.44 13.11
C ASN A 148 -20.57 3.38 14.14
N THR A 149 -20.62 2.39 15.03
CA THR A 149 -19.54 2.13 16.00
C THR A 149 -18.38 1.37 15.38
N TYR A 150 -18.70 0.38 14.54
CA TYR A 150 -17.76 -0.46 13.80
C TYR A 150 -18.07 -0.38 12.29
N LEU A 151 -17.22 -0.92 11.46
CA LEU A 151 -17.35 -0.84 10.00
C LEU A 151 -18.41 -1.78 9.43
N VAL A 152 -18.69 -2.90 10.10
CA VAL A 152 -19.69 -3.87 9.65
C VAL A 152 -20.48 -4.39 10.84
N GLY A 153 -21.81 -4.28 10.77
CA GLY A 153 -22.72 -4.76 11.80
C GLY A 153 -22.52 -4.05 13.15
N HIS A 154 -22.51 -4.83 14.24
CA HIS A 154 -22.48 -4.31 15.61
C HIS A 154 -21.29 -4.84 16.44
N ALA A 155 -20.30 -5.45 15.79
CA ALA A 155 -19.11 -6.03 16.45
C ALA A 155 -17.85 -5.82 15.60
N VAL A 156 -16.69 -6.02 16.22
CA VAL A 156 -15.39 -5.97 15.53
C VAL A 156 -15.31 -7.05 14.47
N THR A 157 -14.90 -6.66 13.26
CA THR A 157 -14.60 -7.56 12.14
C THR A 157 -13.16 -7.38 11.65
N LEU A 158 -12.73 -8.18 10.67
CA LEU A 158 -11.46 -7.98 9.98
C LEU A 158 -11.35 -6.60 9.34
N ALA A 159 -12.47 -6.02 8.88
CA ALA A 159 -12.49 -4.66 8.37
C ALA A 159 -11.96 -3.70 9.43
N ASP A 160 -12.43 -3.81 10.66
CA ASP A 160 -12.03 -2.92 11.74
C ASP A 160 -10.56 -3.10 12.14
N ILE A 161 -10.11 -4.36 12.22
CA ILE A 161 -8.72 -4.71 12.52
C ILE A 161 -7.78 -4.11 11.47
N ILE A 162 -8.07 -4.33 10.19
CA ILE A 162 -7.22 -3.89 9.09
C ILE A 162 -7.22 -2.37 8.97
N MET A 163 -8.40 -1.73 9.05
CA MET A 163 -8.53 -0.28 9.03
C MET A 163 -7.72 0.36 10.16
N THR A 164 -7.88 -0.14 11.38
CA THR A 164 -7.18 0.39 12.57
C THR A 164 -5.67 0.22 12.44
N CYS A 165 -5.17 -0.94 11.97
CA CYS A 165 -3.74 -1.15 11.75
C CYS A 165 -3.16 -0.24 10.66
N ASN A 166 -3.94 0.10 9.63
CA ASN A 166 -3.50 1.04 8.60
C ASN A 166 -3.49 2.49 9.12
N LEU A 167 -4.56 2.90 9.83
CA LEU A 167 -4.64 4.21 10.50
C LEU A 167 -3.55 4.39 11.56
N TYR A 168 -3.16 3.32 12.26
CA TYR A 168 -2.14 3.34 13.31
C TYR A 168 -0.85 4.00 12.85
N LEU A 169 -0.38 3.72 11.62
CA LEU A 169 0.81 4.38 11.08
C LEU A 169 0.58 5.89 10.91
N GLY A 170 -0.58 6.28 10.41
CA GLY A 170 -0.96 7.69 10.27
C GLY A 170 -1.00 8.39 11.63
N PHE A 171 -1.76 7.88 12.61
CA PHE A 171 -1.88 8.49 13.94
C PHE A 171 -0.54 8.59 14.67
N THR A 172 0.28 7.53 14.63
CA THR A 172 1.55 7.51 15.40
C THR A 172 2.69 8.24 14.70
N ARG A 173 2.60 8.53 13.39
CA ARG A 173 3.73 9.10 12.63
C ARG A 173 3.42 10.33 11.80
N LEU A 174 2.19 10.62 11.41
CA LEU A 174 1.90 11.69 10.43
C LEU A 174 0.79 12.64 10.85
N MET A 175 -0.33 12.11 11.35
CA MET A 175 -1.56 12.85 11.58
C MET A 175 -1.55 13.46 12.98
N THR A 176 -1.19 14.74 13.06
CA THR A 176 -1.25 15.54 14.29
C THR A 176 -2.70 15.73 14.74
N THR A 177 -2.91 16.17 16.00
CA THR A 177 -4.25 16.48 16.52
C THR A 177 -4.99 17.50 15.66
N SER A 178 -4.29 18.51 15.14
CA SER A 178 -4.88 19.47 14.20
C SER A 178 -5.41 18.79 12.93
N PHE A 179 -4.69 17.80 12.39
CA PHE A 179 -5.12 17.05 11.22
C PHE A 179 -6.31 16.14 11.53
N THR A 180 -6.27 15.39 12.64
CA THR A 180 -7.34 14.43 12.97
C THR A 180 -8.62 15.11 13.44
N SER A 181 -8.53 16.33 13.98
CA SER A 181 -9.70 17.12 14.40
C SER A 181 -10.68 17.44 13.26
N GLU A 182 -10.23 17.37 12.00
CA GLU A 182 -11.10 17.49 10.81
C GLU A 182 -12.02 16.25 10.64
N PHE A 183 -11.71 15.13 11.30
CA PHE A 183 -12.39 13.82 11.16
C PHE A 183 -12.75 13.23 12.55
N PRO A 184 -13.61 13.87 13.34
CA PRO A 184 -13.86 13.51 14.74
C PRO A 184 -14.42 12.10 14.93
N HIS A 185 -15.19 11.57 13.98
CA HIS A 185 -15.74 10.21 14.06
C HIS A 185 -14.69 9.15 13.74
N VAL A 186 -13.73 9.45 12.86
CA VAL A 186 -12.55 8.59 12.64
C VAL A 186 -11.68 8.58 13.88
N GLU A 187 -11.46 9.74 14.50
CA GLU A 187 -10.68 9.83 15.74
C GLU A 187 -11.34 9.04 16.88
N ARG A 188 -12.64 9.23 17.10
CA ARG A 188 -13.43 8.42 18.04
C ARG A 188 -13.29 6.93 17.76
N TYR A 189 -13.45 6.52 16.51
CA TYR A 189 -13.37 5.13 16.10
C TYR A 189 -11.98 4.56 16.37
N PHE A 190 -10.91 5.24 15.95
CA PHE A 190 -9.54 4.79 16.13
C PHE A 190 -9.22 4.58 17.62
N TRP A 191 -9.55 5.56 18.47
CA TRP A 191 -9.34 5.44 19.92
C TRP A 191 -10.20 4.37 20.57
N THR A 192 -11.43 4.15 20.08
CA THR A 192 -12.25 3.03 20.53
C THR A 192 -11.55 1.70 20.23
N MET A 193 -11.04 1.54 19.01
CA MET A 193 -10.43 0.29 18.56
C MET A 193 -9.10 -0.02 19.25
N VAL A 194 -8.16 0.92 19.31
CA VAL A 194 -6.83 0.65 19.90
C VAL A 194 -6.87 0.40 21.41
N ASN A 195 -7.92 0.85 22.09
CA ASN A 195 -8.13 0.63 23.52
C ASN A 195 -8.90 -0.66 23.86
N GLN A 196 -9.40 -1.40 22.87
CA GLN A 196 -9.93 -2.74 23.09
C GLN A 196 -8.82 -3.68 23.59
N ALA A 197 -9.13 -4.59 24.52
CA ALA A 197 -8.14 -5.47 25.15
C ALA A 197 -7.30 -6.28 24.13
N ASN A 198 -7.94 -6.82 23.08
CA ASN A 198 -7.26 -7.59 22.03
C ASN A 198 -6.33 -6.73 21.17
N PHE A 199 -6.62 -5.43 21.04
CA PHE A 199 -5.76 -4.49 20.31
C PHE A 199 -4.60 -4.02 21.19
N SER A 200 -4.89 -3.56 22.41
CA SER A 200 -3.88 -3.02 23.33
C SER A 200 -2.86 -4.07 23.75
N LYS A 201 -3.23 -5.35 23.83
CA LYS A 201 -2.30 -6.47 24.04
C LYS A 201 -1.21 -6.55 22.96
N ILE A 202 -1.53 -6.20 21.71
CA ILE A 202 -0.59 -6.27 20.57
C ILE A 202 0.08 -4.92 20.30
N LEU A 203 -0.68 -3.83 20.33
CA LEU A 203 -0.21 -2.48 20.00
C LEU A 203 0.50 -1.80 21.17
N GLY A 204 0.21 -2.20 22.41
CA GLY A 204 0.63 -1.49 23.62
C GLY A 204 -0.07 -0.14 23.77
N GLU A 205 0.57 0.77 24.53
CA GLU A 205 0.11 2.14 24.68
C GLU A 205 0.31 2.91 23.36
N VAL A 206 -0.77 3.38 22.75
CA VAL A 206 -0.73 4.15 21.50
C VAL A 206 -0.71 5.64 21.80
N LYS A 207 0.27 6.35 21.24
CA LYS A 207 0.39 7.81 21.33
C LYS A 207 0.30 8.43 19.94
N GLN A 208 -0.53 9.45 19.81
CA GLN A 208 -0.61 10.22 18.59
C GLN A 208 0.64 11.09 18.42
N THR A 209 1.07 11.31 17.18
CA THR A 209 2.21 12.16 16.90
C THR A 209 1.86 13.63 17.15
N GLU A 210 2.79 14.36 17.75
CA GLU A 210 2.68 15.83 17.92
C GLU A 210 3.10 16.58 16.65
N LYS A 211 3.91 15.94 15.80
CA LYS A 211 4.48 16.58 14.60
C LYS A 211 4.66 15.60 13.45
N VAL A 212 4.62 16.12 12.24
CA VAL A 212 5.00 15.39 11.03
C VAL A 212 6.54 15.26 10.99
N PRO A 213 7.11 14.07 10.72
CA PRO A 213 8.55 13.86 10.58
C PRO A 213 9.14 14.83 9.56
N PRO A 214 10.31 15.42 9.82
CA PRO A 214 10.98 16.25 8.82
C PRO A 214 11.35 15.41 7.60
N VAL A 215 11.43 16.05 6.43
CA VAL A 215 11.89 15.39 5.21
C VAL A 215 13.34 15.00 5.39
N GLN A 216 13.65 13.71 5.33
CA GLN A 216 15.04 13.25 5.34
C GLN A 216 15.71 13.57 4.01
N SER A 217 16.91 14.15 4.06
CA SER A 217 17.72 14.42 2.88
C SER A 217 18.13 13.10 2.20
N THR A 218 17.42 12.70 1.15
CA THR A 218 17.90 11.65 0.25
C THR A 218 19.15 12.17 -0.44
N LYS A 219 20.29 11.47 -0.36
CA LYS A 219 21.41 11.73 -1.28
C LYS A 219 20.85 11.66 -2.70
N GLN A 220 20.76 12.80 -3.38
CA GLN A 220 20.40 12.82 -4.79
C GLN A 220 21.35 11.88 -5.54
N PRO A 221 20.86 11.05 -6.48
CA PRO A 221 21.73 10.43 -7.46
C PRO A 221 22.51 11.55 -8.14
N SER A 222 23.83 11.56 -7.95
CA SER A 222 24.72 12.46 -8.68
C SER A 222 24.44 12.30 -10.18
N PRO A 223 24.32 13.39 -10.95
CA PRO A 223 24.21 13.29 -12.40
C PRO A 223 25.37 12.43 -12.92
N PRO A 224 25.16 11.58 -13.95
CA PRO A 224 26.25 10.85 -14.57
C PRO A 224 27.36 11.84 -14.94
N LYS A 225 28.57 11.63 -14.41
CA LYS A 225 29.75 12.34 -14.91
C LYS A 225 29.80 12.08 -16.40
N GLU A 226 29.58 13.13 -17.17
CA GLU A 226 29.76 13.15 -18.61
C GLU A 226 31.18 12.67 -18.88
N ALA A 227 31.30 11.45 -19.40
CA ALA A 227 32.59 10.88 -19.76
C ALA A 227 33.18 11.77 -20.85
N ALA A 228 34.30 12.43 -20.52
CA ALA A 228 35.06 13.25 -21.45
C ALA A 228 35.35 12.44 -22.73
N LYS A 229 34.76 12.87 -23.85
CA LYS A 229 35.09 12.35 -25.18
C LYS A 229 36.58 12.60 -25.45
N PRO A 230 37.36 11.58 -25.87
CA PRO A 230 38.73 11.80 -26.32
C PRO A 230 38.76 12.54 -27.66
N LYS A 231 39.62 13.56 -27.77
CA LYS A 231 39.91 14.36 -28.98
C LYS A 231 40.53 13.47 -30.09
N PRO A 232 40.11 13.60 -31.36
CA PRO A 232 40.88 13.10 -32.51
C PRO A 232 42.01 14.08 -32.89
N LYS A 233 43.13 13.53 -33.38
CA LYS A 233 44.33 14.22 -33.90
C LYS A 233 44.13 14.73 -35.35
N ASP A 234 44.78 15.86 -35.66
CA ASP A 234 44.95 16.62 -36.93
C ASP A 234 45.29 15.77 -38.18
N GLU A 235 44.52 15.85 -39.30
CA GLU A 235 44.67 16.66 -40.55
C GLU A 235 45.65 16.08 -41.63
N PRO A 236 45.64 16.44 -42.96
CA PRO A 236 44.97 17.57 -43.66
C PRO A 236 44.39 17.36 -45.11
N LYS A 237 43.64 18.39 -45.56
CA LYS A 237 43.48 18.99 -46.93
C LYS A 237 42.72 18.28 -48.08
N LYS A 238 41.63 18.91 -48.56
CA LYS A 238 41.61 19.74 -49.80
C LYS A 238 40.29 20.52 -50.01
N GLU A 239 40.46 21.69 -50.64
CA GLU A 239 39.52 22.78 -50.95
C GLU A 239 38.40 22.43 -51.96
N ALA A 240 37.23 23.11 -51.87
CA ALA A 240 36.75 24.05 -52.89
C ALA A 240 35.36 24.67 -52.54
N LYS A 241 35.15 25.91 -52.99
CA LYS A 241 34.06 26.85 -52.70
C LYS A 241 32.85 26.76 -53.66
N LYS A 242 31.72 27.33 -53.17
CA LYS A 242 30.63 28.14 -53.83
C LYS A 242 29.24 27.51 -54.12
N GLU A 243 28.24 28.18 -53.52
CA GLU A 243 26.77 28.32 -53.68
C GLU A 243 26.16 28.32 -55.11
N PRO A 244 24.81 28.44 -55.34
CA PRO A 244 23.59 28.10 -54.53
C PRO A 244 22.39 27.46 -55.32
N ALA A 245 21.38 26.97 -54.56
CA ALA A 245 19.90 26.95 -54.78
C ALA A 245 19.14 26.15 -55.89
N LYS A 246 18.23 25.28 -55.38
CA LYS A 246 16.83 24.91 -55.80
C LYS A 246 16.59 24.06 -57.09
N PRO A 247 15.37 23.46 -57.29
CA PRO A 247 14.55 22.56 -56.46
C PRO A 247 13.99 21.32 -57.23
N LYS A 248 13.39 20.34 -56.52
CA LYS A 248 12.39 19.29 -56.92
C LYS A 248 12.79 17.90 -56.40
N GLU A 249 12.04 17.31 -55.46
CA GLU A 249 10.74 16.61 -55.61
C GLU A 249 10.97 15.14 -56.02
N GLU A 250 10.94 14.22 -55.04
CA GLU A 250 10.40 12.87 -55.25
C GLU A 250 10.03 12.23 -53.90
N ALA A 251 9.04 11.34 -53.99
CA ALA A 251 8.17 10.89 -52.92
C ALA A 251 8.80 9.81 -52.03
N ALA A 252 8.37 9.78 -50.77
CA ALA A 252 8.29 8.54 -50.00
C ALA A 252 7.11 8.64 -49.02
N GLU A 253 6.06 7.92 -49.44
CA GLU A 253 4.82 7.60 -48.77
C GLU A 253 5.09 6.93 -47.40
N LEU A 254 4.62 7.53 -46.30
CA LEU A 254 4.50 6.85 -45.01
C LEU A 254 3.07 6.29 -44.93
N VAL A 255 2.92 5.07 -45.42
CA VAL A 255 1.70 4.27 -45.24
C VAL A 255 1.58 3.91 -43.75
N LEU A 256 0.68 4.61 -43.05
CA LEU A 256 0.12 4.16 -41.78
C LEU A 256 -0.95 3.10 -42.07
N GLY A 257 -0.52 1.85 -42.24
CA GLY A 257 -1.36 0.66 -42.13
C GLY A 257 -1.10 -0.02 -40.77
N GLY A 258 -2.08 -0.46 -39.99
CA GLY A 258 -3.51 -0.51 -40.20
C GLY A 258 -4.21 -0.68 -38.85
N ARG A 259 -5.42 -0.12 -38.75
CA ARG A 259 -6.39 -0.43 -37.71
C ARG A 259 -7.08 -1.73 -38.09
N ASP A 260 -6.76 -2.82 -37.40
CA ASP A 260 -7.59 -4.02 -37.49
C ASP A 260 -8.84 -3.84 -36.64
N LYS A 261 -9.96 -3.88 -37.37
CA LYS A 261 -11.34 -3.84 -36.91
C LYS A 261 -11.64 -5.14 -36.17
N PHE A 262 -12.07 -5.04 -34.91
CA PHE A 262 -12.80 -6.12 -34.26
C PHE A 262 -14.22 -6.22 -34.86
N PRO A 263 -14.68 -7.41 -35.28
CA PRO A 263 -15.99 -7.56 -35.88
C PRO A 263 -17.11 -7.64 -34.81
N GLY A 264 -18.11 -6.79 -35.01
CA GLY A 264 -19.54 -7.04 -34.82
C GLY A 264 -20.02 -7.73 -33.54
N TYR A 265 -20.58 -6.94 -32.62
CA TYR A 265 -21.74 -7.36 -31.84
C TYR A 265 -22.92 -6.46 -32.21
N SER A 266 -23.85 -7.02 -32.99
CA SER A 266 -25.16 -6.46 -33.29
C SER A 266 -26.08 -6.74 -32.09
N LEU A 267 -26.55 -5.68 -31.43
CA LEU A 267 -27.65 -5.77 -30.46
C LEU A 267 -28.96 -5.75 -31.25
N LEU A 268 -29.56 -6.92 -31.42
CA LEU A 268 -30.95 -7.05 -31.83
C LEU A 268 -31.84 -6.61 -30.68
N ALA A 269 -32.52 -5.49 -30.86
CA ALA A 269 -33.76 -5.19 -30.17
C ALA A 269 -34.83 -6.16 -30.69
N GLN A 270 -35.42 -6.95 -29.80
CA GLN A 270 -36.72 -7.58 -30.03
C GLN A 270 -37.62 -7.33 -28.83
N ASN A 271 -38.85 -6.97 -29.17
CA ASN A 271 -39.94 -6.55 -28.32
C ASN A 271 -40.41 -7.61 -27.32
N GLY A 272 -40.88 -7.12 -26.17
CA GLY A 272 -41.68 -7.81 -25.16
C GLY A 272 -42.09 -6.82 -24.10
#